data_AF-A0A839V8V5-F1
#
_entry.id   AF-A0A839V8V5-F1
#
_cell.length_a   1.000
_cell.length_b   1.000
_cell.length_c   1.000
_cell.angle_alpha   90.00
_cell.angle_beta   90.00
_cell.angle_gamma   90.00
#
_symmetry.space_group_name_H-M   'P 1'
#
loop_
_entity.id
_entity.type
_entity.pdbx_description
1 polymer ?
#
loop_
_entity_poly.entity_id
_entity_poly.type
_entity_poly.pdbx_seq_one_letter_code
_entity_poly.pdbx_strand_id
1 'polypeptide(L)'
;MDTELNDFEQNMRREIDAFLKPEKGTEAKASRPARRTASPRPAPRDAKAMKTGHVVRLAVRTKQLELDTVFEHHSTSISKLEAQLEAEKAARQAGYPIIGYVIETRRL
;
A
#
# COMPACT_ATOMS: atom_id res chain seq x y z
N MET A 1 -6.47 28.39 33.21
CA MET A 1 -6.97 28.17 31.84
C MET A 1 -5.93 28.62 30.80
N ASP A 2 -5.22 29.73 31.01
CA ASP A 2 -4.20 30.22 30.05
C ASP A 2 -2.93 29.36 29.98
N THR A 3 -2.58 28.67 31.07
CA THR A 3 -1.38 27.83 31.18
C THR A 3 -1.48 26.57 30.32
N GLU A 4 -2.66 25.92 30.31
CA GLU A 4 -2.91 24.70 29.53
C GLU A 4 -2.90 24.98 28.02
N LEU A 5 -3.40 26.15 27.62
CA LEU A 5 -3.39 26.58 26.22
C LEU A 5 -1.96 26.90 25.74
N ASN A 6 -1.15 27.53 26.59
CA ASN A 6 0.25 27.82 26.28
C ASN A 6 1.09 26.53 26.16
N ASP A 7 0.85 25.54 27.02
CA ASP A 7 1.53 24.25 26.95
C ASP A 7 1.16 23.47 25.68
N PHE A 8 -0.12 23.53 25.27
CA PHE A 8 -0.59 22.95 24.01
C PHE A 8 0.05 23.62 22.78
N GLU A 9 0.08 24.96 22.73
CA GLU A 9 0.69 25.71 21.63
C GLU A 9 2.19 25.44 21.51
N GLN A 10 2.89 25.34 22.65
CA GLN A 10 4.32 25.01 22.65
C GLN A 10 4.58 23.58 22.17
N ASN A 11 3.73 22.62 22.54
CA ASN A 11 3.86 21.24 22.06
C ASN A 11 3.63 21.15 20.55
N MET A 12 2.55 21.78 20.04
CA MET A 12 2.24 21.83 18.60
C MET A 12 3.38 22.46 17.78
N ARG A 13 3.98 23.54 18.27
CA ARG A 13 5.12 24.18 17.59
C ARG A 13 6.33 23.26 17.49
N ARG A 14 6.64 22.50 18.55
CA ARG A 14 7.76 21.55 18.56
C ARG A 14 7.55 20.41 17.55
N GLU A 15 6.34 19.88 17.46
CA GLU A 15 6.02 18.82 16.50
C GLU A 15 6.07 19.32 15.05
N ILE A 16 5.58 20.53 14.81
CA ILE A 16 5.63 21.18 13.49
C ILE A 16 7.10 21.47 13.09
N ASP A 17 7.91 22.00 14.00
CA ASP A 17 9.34 22.25 13.74
C ASP A 17 10.12 20.96 13.51
N ALA A 18 9.82 19.88 14.25
CA ALA A 18 10.42 18.56 14.06
C ALA A 18 10.06 17.94 12.69
N PHE A 19 8.87 18.23 12.17
CA PHE A 19 8.43 17.77 10.86
C PHE A 19 8.98 18.63 9.71
N LEU A 20 9.10 19.95 9.91
CA LEU A 20 9.58 20.91 8.90
C LEU A 20 11.10 20.91 8.75
N LYS A 21 11.85 20.58 9.82
CA LYS A 21 13.32 20.50 9.79
C LYS A 21 13.81 19.07 10.05
N PRO A 22 13.64 18.13 9.11
CA PRO A 22 14.37 16.88 9.14
C PRO A 22 15.82 17.16 8.68
N GLU A 23 16.58 17.91 9.49
CA GLU A 23 18.00 18.17 9.23
C GLU A 23 18.76 16.85 9.29
N LYS A 24 19.40 16.54 8.16
CA LYS A 24 20.45 15.54 8.03
C LYS A 24 21.55 15.79 9.06
N GLY A 25 21.74 14.84 9.96
CA GLY A 25 23.05 14.51 10.53
C GLY A 25 23.52 15.32 11.74
N THR A 26 23.71 14.59 12.85
CA THR A 26 24.88 14.67 13.76
C THR A 26 25.34 16.08 14.16
N GLU A 27 25.21 16.47 15.43
CA GLU A 27 26.26 16.23 16.42
C GLU A 27 25.76 16.45 17.86
N ALA A 28 25.77 15.39 18.68
CA ALA A 28 25.88 15.52 20.13
C ALA A 28 26.86 14.45 20.63
N LYS A 29 28.10 14.88 20.91
CA LYS A 29 29.10 14.11 21.65
C LYS A 29 28.56 13.81 23.06
N ALA A 30 28.36 12.54 23.36
CA ALA A 30 28.43 12.02 24.73
C ALA A 30 28.83 10.52 24.71
N SER A 31 30.15 10.32 24.81
CA SER A 31 30.88 9.26 25.52
C SER A 31 30.13 7.95 25.88
N ARG A 32 30.48 6.85 25.19
CA ARG A 32 30.78 5.51 25.77
C ARG A 32 31.11 4.49 24.66
N PRO A 33 32.18 3.67 24.78
CA PRO A 33 32.48 2.65 23.79
C PRO A 33 31.68 1.39 24.14
N ALA A 34 30.62 1.12 23.39
CA ALA A 34 29.93 -0.17 23.44
C ALA A 34 29.89 -0.74 22.03
N ARG A 35 30.85 -1.63 21.78
CA ARG A 35 30.93 -2.59 20.67
C ARG A 35 29.53 -3.12 20.34
N ARG A 36 28.93 -2.62 19.27
CA ARG A 36 27.74 -3.20 18.65
C ARG A 36 28.09 -3.50 17.20
N THR A 37 28.15 -4.80 16.94
CA THR A 37 28.27 -5.43 15.63
C THR A 37 27.49 -4.65 14.58
N ALA A 38 28.17 -4.31 13.49
CA ALA A 38 27.58 -3.63 12.34
C ALA A 38 26.44 -4.48 11.78
N SER A 39 25.20 -4.15 12.16
CA SER A 39 24.03 -4.60 11.44
C SER A 39 24.05 -3.90 10.08
N PRO A 40 23.97 -4.64 8.95
CA PRO A 40 23.98 -4.00 7.64
C PRO A 40 22.75 -3.10 7.54
N ARG A 41 23.01 -1.81 7.34
CA ARG A 41 21.99 -0.81 7.02
C ARG A 41 21.24 -1.30 5.78
N PRO A 42 19.92 -1.57 5.84
CA PRO A 42 19.21 -1.93 4.63
C PRO A 42 19.33 -0.75 3.66
N ALA A 43 19.79 -1.03 2.44
CA ALA A 43 19.88 -0.06 1.37
C ALA A 43 18.53 0.66 1.21
N PRO A 44 18.52 1.96 0.82
CA PRO A 44 17.28 2.63 0.45
C PRO A 44 16.65 1.85 -0.69
N ARG A 45 15.60 1.08 -0.38
CA ARG A 45 14.80 0.40 -1.39
C ARG A 45 14.18 1.50 -2.24
N ASP A 46 14.51 1.54 -3.52
CA ASP A 46 13.89 2.44 -4.48
C ASP A 46 12.37 2.42 -4.31
N ALA A 47 11.80 3.54 -3.85
CA ALA A 47 10.35 3.73 -3.67
C ALA A 47 9.56 3.64 -4.99
N LYS A 48 10.26 3.44 -6.11
CA LYS A 48 9.72 3.32 -7.47
C LYS A 48 9.16 1.94 -7.82
N ALA A 49 9.29 0.95 -6.93
CA ALA A 49 8.91 -0.43 -7.23
C ALA A 49 8.04 -1.09 -6.14
N MET A 50 7.26 -0.31 -5.38
CA MET A 50 6.07 -0.90 -4.77
C MET A 50 5.15 -1.29 -5.93
N LYS A 51 5.11 -2.59 -6.29
CA LYS A 51 4.23 -3.14 -7.32
C LYS A 51 2.79 -3.06 -6.84
N THR A 52 2.25 -1.85 -6.74
CA THR A 52 0.87 -1.63 -6.35
C THR A 52 -0.05 -2.17 -7.43
N GLY A 53 -0.88 -3.14 -7.05
CA GLY A 53 -1.85 -3.75 -7.95
C GLY A 53 -2.51 -4.96 -7.31
N HIS A 54 -3.48 -5.53 -8.01
CA HIS A 54 -4.20 -6.73 -7.61
C HIS A 54 -4.35 -7.68 -8.80
N VAL A 55 -4.06 -8.96 -8.57
CA VAL A 55 -4.49 -10.05 -9.44
C VAL A 55 -5.85 -10.53 -8.95
N VAL A 56 -6.86 -10.42 -9.80
CA VAL A 56 -8.23 -10.85 -9.51
C VAL A 56 -8.56 -12.05 -10.39
N ARG A 57 -9.03 -13.12 -9.76
CA ARG A 57 -9.52 -14.32 -10.44
C ARG A 57 -11.03 -14.38 -10.31
N LEU A 58 -11.73 -14.38 -11.42
CA LEU A 58 -13.19 -14.40 -11.51
C LEU A 58 -13.66 -15.74 -12.08
N ALA A 59 -14.74 -16.27 -11.52
CA ALA A 59 -15.51 -17.33 -12.17
C ALA A 59 -16.44 -16.69 -13.21
N VAL A 60 -16.29 -17.08 -14.47
CA VAL A 60 -17.04 -16.53 -15.60
C VAL A 60 -17.63 -17.64 -16.46
N ARG A 61 -18.77 -17.37 -17.10
CA ARG A 61 -19.44 -18.31 -18.01
C ARG A 61 -19.88 -17.62 -19.28
N THR A 62 -19.86 -18.34 -20.39
CA THR A 62 -20.42 -17.83 -21.66
C THR A 62 -21.92 -18.14 -21.79
N LYS A 63 -22.38 -19.26 -21.21
CA LYS A 63 -23.78 -19.71 -21.19
C LYS A 63 -24.23 -20.10 -19.80
N GLN A 64 -25.54 -20.05 -19.53
CA GLN A 64 -26.10 -20.32 -18.19
C GLN A 64 -25.76 -21.71 -17.64
N LEU A 65 -25.69 -22.72 -18.52
CA LEU A 65 -25.44 -24.13 -18.17
C LEU A 65 -23.98 -24.57 -18.41
N GLU A 66 -23.07 -23.62 -18.63
CA GLU A 66 -21.66 -23.92 -18.83
C GLU A 66 -20.92 -24.06 -17.50
N LEU A 67 -19.83 -24.84 -17.49
CA LEU A 67 -18.94 -24.95 -16.34
C LEU A 67 -18.22 -23.62 -16.08
N ASP A 68 -17.93 -23.37 -14.81
CA ASP A 68 -17.19 -22.18 -14.38
C ASP A 68 -15.80 -22.14 -15.02
N THR A 69 -15.53 -21.09 -15.81
CA THR A 69 -14.21 -20.80 -16.34
C THR A 69 -13.52 -19.78 -15.45
N VAL A 70 -12.20 -19.90 -15.26
CA VAL A 70 -11.42 -18.95 -14.47
C VAL A 70 -10.86 -17.87 -15.38
N PHE A 71 -11.21 -16.62 -15.13
CA PHE A 71 -10.66 -15.45 -15.78
C PHE A 71 -9.72 -14.71 -14.84
N GLU A 72 -8.45 -14.56 -15.22
CA GLU A 72 -7.46 -13.83 -14.45
C GLU A 72 -7.24 -12.43 -15.03
N HIS A 73 -7.30 -11.42 -14.18
CA HIS A 73 -7.08 -10.04 -14.54
C HIS A 73 -6.07 -9.36 -13.61
N HIS A 74 -5.12 -8.63 -14.20
CA HIS A 74 -4.09 -7.89 -13.49
C HIS A 74 -4.46 -6.42 -13.50
N SER A 75 -4.90 -5.91 -12.35
CA SER A 75 -5.20 -4.49 -12.17
C SER A 75 -4.01 -3.79 -11.51
N THR A 76 -3.70 -2.58 -11.98
CA THR A 76 -2.73 -1.67 -11.34
C THR A 76 -3.34 -0.90 -10.17
N SER A 77 -4.64 -1.10 -9.91
CA SER A 77 -5.38 -0.40 -8.86
C SER A 77 -4.92 -0.81 -7.46
N ILE A 78 -4.77 0.20 -6.60
CA ILE A 78 -4.41 0.03 -5.17
C ILE A 78 -5.63 -0.44 -4.36
N SER A 79 -6.84 -0.19 -4.85
CA SER A 79 -8.08 -0.62 -4.19
C SER A 79 -8.53 -1.98 -4.69
N LYS A 80 -8.93 -2.84 -3.74
CA LYS A 80 -9.54 -4.14 -4.04
C LYS A 80 -10.83 -3.98 -4.85
N LEU A 81 -11.65 -2.99 -4.51
CA LEU A 81 -12.95 -2.78 -5.16
C LEU A 81 -12.78 -2.34 -6.61
N GLU A 82 -11.86 -1.41 -6.86
CA GLU A 82 -11.56 -0.95 -8.23
C GLU A 82 -11.01 -2.09 -9.08
N ALA A 83 -10.09 -2.88 -8.52
CA ALA A 83 -9.54 -4.04 -9.22
C ALA A 83 -10.61 -5.08 -9.58
N GLN A 84 -11.61 -5.29 -8.72
CA GLN A 84 -12.72 -6.20 -9.01
C GLN A 84 -13.60 -5.65 -10.14
N LEU A 85 -13.99 -4.38 -10.07
CA LEU A 85 -14.79 -3.75 -11.12
C LEU A 85 -14.07 -3.76 -12.48
N GLU A 86 -12.75 -3.51 -12.48
CA GLU A 86 -11.94 -3.57 -13.68
C GLU A 86 -11.88 -5.00 -14.25
N ALA A 87 -11.70 -5.99 -13.39
CA ALA A 87 -11.74 -7.40 -13.77
C ALA A 87 -13.09 -7.82 -14.35
N GLU A 88 -14.21 -7.37 -13.77
CA GLU A 88 -15.56 -7.63 -14.27
C GLU A 88 -15.78 -6.98 -15.64
N LYS A 89 -15.32 -5.74 -15.80
CA LYS A 89 -15.38 -5.04 -17.08
C LYS A 89 -14.54 -5.75 -18.13
N ALA A 90 -13.34 -6.19 -17.78
CA ALA A 90 -12.47 -6.95 -18.67
C ALA A 90 -13.09 -8.30 -19.05
N ALA A 91 -13.72 -9.00 -18.11
CA ALA A 91 -14.45 -10.25 -18.38
C ALA A 91 -15.61 -10.04 -19.36
N ARG A 92 -16.40 -8.97 -19.17
CA ARG A 92 -17.47 -8.60 -20.12
C ARG A 92 -16.94 -8.25 -21.50
N GLN A 93 -15.84 -7.50 -21.57
CA GLN A 93 -15.17 -7.17 -22.84
C GLN A 93 -14.59 -8.40 -23.54
N ALA A 94 -14.14 -9.39 -22.77
CA ALA A 94 -13.67 -10.68 -23.28
C ALA A 94 -14.82 -11.62 -23.74
N GLY A 95 -16.08 -11.20 -23.61
CA GLY A 95 -17.24 -11.96 -24.10
C GLY A 95 -17.86 -12.90 -23.07
N TYR A 96 -17.58 -12.70 -21.77
CA TYR A 96 -18.24 -13.43 -20.69
C TYR A 96 -19.41 -12.61 -20.11
N PRO A 97 -20.67 -12.85 -20.54
CA PRO A 97 -21.83 -12.10 -20.08
C PRO A 97 -22.21 -12.43 -18.62
N ILE A 98 -21.92 -13.64 -18.16
CA ILE A 98 -22.27 -14.12 -16.83
C ILE A 98 -21.02 -14.11 -15.97
N ILE A 99 -20.99 -13.19 -15.02
CA ILE A 99 -19.95 -13.13 -13.98
C ILE A 99 -20.53 -13.82 -12.75
N GLY A 100 -19.83 -14.86 -12.27
CA GLY A 100 -20.21 -15.60 -11.07
C GLY A 100 -19.73 -14.90 -9.81
N TYR A 101 -18.55 -15.29 -9.33
CA TYR A 101 -17.97 -14.78 -8.08
C TYR A 101 -16.46 -14.62 -8.18
N VAL A 102 -15.90 -13.85 -7.26
CA VAL A 102 -14.46 -13.67 -7.13
C VAL A 102 -13.86 -14.89 -6.43
N ILE A 103 -12.98 -15.61 -7.11
CA ILE A 103 -12.29 -16.79 -6.59
C ILE A 103 -11.15 -16.35 -5.67
N GLU A 104 -10.33 -15.41 -6.14
CA GLU A 104 -9.14 -14.96 -5.43
C GLU A 104 -8.88 -13.48 -5.74
N THR A 105 -8.39 -12.74 -4.74
CA THR A 105 -7.83 -11.41 -4.95
C THR A 105 -6.49 -11.35 -4.24
N ARG A 106 -5.41 -11.25 -5.01
CA ARG A 106 -4.04 -11.20 -4.50
C ARG A 106 -3.44 -9.84 -4.75
N ARG A 107 -2.94 -9.19 -3.71
CA ARG A 107 -2.19 -7.94 -3.82
C ARG A 107 -0.77 -8.24 -4.33
N LEU A 108 -0.29 -7.42 -5.26
CA LEU A 108 1.06 -7.47 -5.84
C LEU A 108 2.07 -6.60 -5.04
#